data_AF-F4Y9G9-F1
#
_entry.id   AF-F4Y9G9-F1
#
_cell.length_a   1.000
_cell.length_b   1.000
_cell.length_c   1.000
_cell.angle_alpha   90.00
_cell.angle_beta   90.00
_cell.angle_gamma   90.00
#
_symmetry.space_group_name_H-M   'P 1'
#
loop_
_entity.id
_entity.type
_entity.pdbx_description
1 polymer ?
#
loop_
_entity_poly.entity_id
_entity_poly.type
_entity_poly.pdbx_seq_one_letter_code
_entity_poly.pdbx_strand_id
1 'polypeptide(L)'
;MDSLPTNNLKKTTEKNQVSKRKILITIMRRVFSIVRKILSTILQICLFFLFLFLLLIRRPVIVLTEFIAGGSLLVLFIFFTGYVAGAAPFEHQTAMVIGYIVLIFLSLAVNWWYDTLLLRLAPSNYDFMLFK
;
A
#
# COMPACT_ATOMS: atom_id res chain seq x y z
N MET A 1 -72.85 12.44 -3.25
CA MET A 1 -71.55 13.06 -2.88
C MET A 1 -70.59 11.89 -2.85
N ASP A 2 -70.04 11.56 -4.01
CA ASP A 2 -69.48 10.23 -4.26
C ASP A 2 -67.96 10.34 -4.28
N SER A 3 -67.35 10.34 -3.08
CA SER A 3 -65.91 10.52 -2.89
C SER A 3 -65.19 9.25 -2.42
N LEU A 4 -65.71 8.07 -2.74
CA LEU A 4 -65.21 6.78 -2.23
C LEU A 4 -64.32 5.90 -3.16
N PRO A 5 -64.15 6.12 -4.49
CA PRO A 5 -63.32 5.21 -5.30
C PRO A 5 -61.82 5.61 -5.37
N THR A 6 -61.49 6.88 -5.15
CA THR A 6 -60.13 7.43 -5.34
C THR A 6 -59.13 6.96 -4.28
N ASN A 7 -59.57 6.71 -3.06
CA ASN A 7 -58.68 6.35 -1.95
C ASN A 7 -58.15 4.91 -2.05
N ASN A 8 -58.98 3.98 -2.54
CA ASN A 8 -58.60 2.58 -2.75
C ASN A 8 -57.67 2.40 -3.95
N LEU A 9 -57.87 3.18 -5.01
CA LEU A 9 -56.98 3.16 -6.18
C LEU A 9 -55.57 3.63 -5.80
N LYS A 10 -55.47 4.76 -5.08
CA LYS A 10 -54.19 5.35 -4.65
C LYS A 10 -53.39 4.42 -3.72
N LYS A 11 -54.09 3.76 -2.79
CA LYS A 11 -53.50 2.77 -1.86
C LYS A 11 -52.96 1.53 -2.58
N THR A 12 -53.60 1.12 -3.66
CA THR A 12 -53.15 -0.02 -4.49
C THR A 12 -51.92 0.33 -5.31
N THR A 13 -51.86 1.56 -5.83
CA THR A 13 -50.71 2.09 -6.58
C THR A 13 -49.46 2.24 -5.70
N GLU A 14 -49.61 2.76 -4.48
CA GLU A 14 -48.50 2.86 -3.50
C GLU A 14 -47.95 1.48 -3.13
N LYS A 15 -48.82 0.51 -2.85
CA LYS A 15 -48.40 -0.86 -2.46
C LYS A 15 -47.62 -1.54 -3.59
N ASN A 16 -48.03 -1.33 -4.84
CA ASN A 16 -47.30 -1.78 -6.03
C ASN A 16 -45.95 -1.05 -6.20
N GLN A 17 -45.87 0.23 -5.88
CA GLN A 17 -44.64 1.00 -5.98
C GLN A 17 -43.60 0.59 -4.90
N VAL A 18 -44.06 0.30 -3.67
CA VAL A 18 -43.24 -0.24 -2.59
C VAL A 18 -42.74 -1.66 -2.90
N SER A 19 -43.61 -2.51 -3.48
CA SER A 19 -43.22 -3.84 -3.96
C SER A 19 -42.13 -3.77 -5.04
N LYS A 20 -42.32 -2.89 -6.05
CA LYS A 20 -41.33 -2.64 -7.11
C LYS A 20 -39.99 -2.16 -6.54
N ARG A 21 -39.98 -1.26 -5.54
CA ARG A 21 -38.75 -0.83 -4.87
C ARG A 21 -38.04 -1.98 -4.16
N LYS A 22 -38.76 -2.85 -3.45
CA LYS A 22 -38.15 -4.03 -2.78
C LYS A 22 -37.52 -4.99 -3.79
N ILE A 23 -38.17 -5.24 -4.92
CA ILE A 23 -37.63 -6.07 -6.01
C ILE A 23 -36.36 -5.41 -6.57
N LEU A 24 -36.39 -4.11 -6.82
CA LEU A 24 -35.25 -3.36 -7.37
C LEU A 24 -34.04 -3.35 -6.41
N ILE A 25 -34.26 -3.18 -5.10
CA ILE A 25 -33.22 -3.27 -4.07
C ILE A 25 -32.62 -4.68 -4.02
N THR A 26 -33.44 -5.71 -4.17
CA THR A 26 -32.99 -7.12 -4.18
C THR A 26 -32.12 -7.43 -5.40
N ILE A 27 -32.50 -6.91 -6.57
CA ILE A 27 -31.72 -7.03 -7.81
C ILE A 27 -30.41 -6.25 -7.68
N MET A 28 -30.43 -5.00 -7.20
CA MET A 28 -29.22 -4.22 -6.94
C MET A 28 -28.26 -4.94 -5.99
N ARG A 29 -28.77 -5.58 -4.93
CA ARG A 29 -27.94 -6.31 -3.97
C ARG A 29 -27.25 -7.53 -4.60
N ARG A 30 -27.94 -8.26 -5.50
CA ARG A 30 -27.33 -9.35 -6.27
C ARG A 30 -26.27 -8.85 -7.26
N VAL A 31 -26.58 -7.80 -8.02
CA VAL A 31 -25.63 -7.21 -8.96
C VAL A 31 -24.39 -6.70 -8.20
N PHE A 32 -24.58 -6.01 -7.07
CA PHE A 32 -23.47 -5.56 -6.23
C PHE A 32 -22.61 -6.71 -5.72
N SER A 33 -23.22 -7.84 -5.35
CA SER A 33 -22.46 -9.04 -4.95
C SER A 33 -21.61 -9.60 -6.09
N ILE A 34 -22.12 -9.58 -7.33
CA ILE A 34 -21.39 -10.06 -8.51
C ILE A 34 -20.26 -9.10 -8.85
N VAL A 35 -20.55 -7.79 -8.88
CA VAL A 35 -19.55 -6.74 -9.11
C VAL A 35 -18.45 -6.80 -8.05
N ARG A 36 -18.79 -6.98 -6.78
CA ARG A 36 -17.80 -7.13 -5.69
C ARG A 36 -16.91 -8.35 -5.90
N LYS A 37 -17.47 -9.44 -6.41
CA LYS A 37 -16.72 -10.67 -6.71
C LYS A 37 -15.71 -10.42 -7.83
N ILE A 38 -16.15 -9.79 -8.92
CA ILE A 38 -15.29 -9.44 -10.07
C ILE A 38 -14.20 -8.43 -9.63
N LEU A 39 -14.59 -7.39 -8.88
CA LEU A 39 -13.67 -6.40 -8.34
C LEU A 39 -12.60 -7.04 -7.45
N SER A 40 -13.00 -8.00 -6.61
CA SER A 40 -12.06 -8.76 -5.77
C SER A 40 -11.07 -9.57 -6.60
N THR A 41 -11.51 -10.17 -7.71
CA THR A 41 -10.62 -10.91 -8.62
C THR A 41 -9.65 -9.98 -9.34
N ILE A 42 -10.12 -8.84 -9.84
CA ILE A 42 -9.26 -7.82 -10.46
C ILE A 42 -8.26 -7.28 -9.45
N LEU A 43 -8.68 -7.04 -8.20
CA LEU A 43 -7.82 -6.56 -7.13
C LEU A 43 -6.75 -7.58 -6.78
N GLN A 44 -7.06 -8.88 -6.77
CA GLN A 44 -6.06 -9.95 -6.60
C GLN A 44 -5.02 -9.96 -7.74
N ILE A 45 -5.46 -9.83 -8.99
CA ILE A 45 -4.56 -9.76 -10.15
C ILE A 45 -3.68 -8.50 -10.07
N CYS A 46 -4.26 -7.37 -9.69
CA CYS A 46 -3.54 -6.11 -9.51
C CYS A 46 -2.51 -6.21 -8.39
N LEU A 47 -2.86 -6.83 -7.26
CA LEU A 47 -1.92 -7.12 -6.16
C LEU A 47 -0.79 -8.06 -6.62
N PHE A 48 -1.08 -9.04 -7.47
CA PHE A 48 -0.07 -9.93 -8.03
C PHE A 48 0.90 -9.20 -8.96
N PHE A 49 0.40 -8.35 -9.86
CA PHE A 49 1.24 -7.51 -10.69
C PHE A 49 2.06 -6.52 -9.87
N LEU A 50 1.46 -5.92 -8.84
CA LEU A 50 2.16 -5.05 -7.90
C LEU A 50 3.27 -5.82 -7.19
N PHE A 51 2.99 -7.02 -6.69
CA PHE A 51 3.99 -7.90 -6.07
C PHE A 51 5.15 -8.21 -7.02
N LEU A 52 4.87 -8.55 -8.27
CA LEU A 52 5.89 -8.87 -9.27
C LEU A 52 6.72 -7.64 -9.67
N PHE A 53 6.06 -6.48 -9.78
CA PHE A 53 6.71 -5.19 -9.99
C PHE A 53 7.62 -4.83 -8.82
N LEU A 54 7.14 -4.99 -7.59
CA LEU A 54 7.97 -4.85 -6.40
C LEU A 54 9.16 -5.78 -6.55
N LEU A 55 8.95 -7.09 -6.68
CA LEU A 55 10.02 -8.09 -6.70
C LEU A 55 11.10 -7.80 -7.76
N LEU A 56 10.72 -7.25 -8.93
CA LEU A 56 11.64 -6.80 -9.96
C LEU A 56 12.56 -5.67 -9.48
N ILE A 57 12.00 -4.68 -8.77
CA ILE A 57 12.77 -3.57 -8.20
C ILE A 57 13.53 -3.96 -6.92
N ARG A 58 13.34 -5.16 -6.36
CA ARG A 58 14.00 -5.61 -5.12
C ARG A 58 15.52 -5.48 -5.18
N ARG A 59 16.12 -6.10 -6.20
CA ARG A 59 17.57 -6.12 -6.37
C ARG A 59 18.17 -4.71 -6.54
N PRO A 60 17.67 -3.86 -7.45
CA PRO A 60 18.24 -2.52 -7.59
C PRO A 60 18.01 -1.66 -6.34
N VAL A 61 16.87 -1.80 -5.64
CA VAL A 61 16.62 -1.07 -4.40
C VAL A 61 17.61 -1.48 -3.31
N ILE A 62 17.86 -2.78 -3.10
CA ILE A 62 18.83 -3.27 -2.12
C ILE A 62 20.25 -2.79 -2.45
N VAL A 63 20.67 -2.91 -3.71
CA VAL A 63 22.00 -2.45 -4.12
C VAL A 63 22.15 -0.93 -3.92
N LEU A 64 21.10 -0.16 -4.21
CA LEU A 64 21.11 1.29 -4.02
C LEU A 64 21.13 1.68 -2.54
N THR A 65 20.33 1.04 -1.69
CA THR A 65 20.32 1.31 -0.24
C THR A 65 21.62 0.88 0.43
N GLU A 66 22.21 -0.26 0.05
CA GLU A 66 23.52 -0.70 0.53
C GLU A 66 24.63 0.23 0.06
N PHE A 67 24.60 0.70 -1.19
CA PHE A 67 25.56 1.66 -1.71
C PHE A 67 25.49 3.00 -0.96
N ILE A 68 24.27 3.50 -0.70
CA ILE A 68 24.04 4.74 0.05
C ILE A 68 24.49 4.59 1.51
N ALA A 69 24.11 3.49 2.17
CA ALA A 69 24.49 3.24 3.55
C ALA A 69 26.00 3.04 3.69
N GLY A 70 26.61 2.25 2.81
CA GLY A 70 28.05 2.01 2.77
C GLY A 70 28.84 3.29 2.45
N GLY A 71 28.39 4.08 1.48
CA GLY A 71 28.97 5.39 1.16
C GLY A 71 28.88 6.36 2.34
N SER A 72 27.76 6.39 3.04
CA SER A 72 27.57 7.21 4.24
C SER A 72 28.53 6.79 5.37
N LEU A 73 28.71 5.48 5.56
CA LEU A 73 29.62 4.92 6.57
C LEU A 73 31.09 5.23 6.23
N LEU A 74 31.46 5.15 4.96
CA LEU A 74 32.80 5.48 4.46
C LEU A 74 33.12 6.97 4.67
N VAL A 75 32.17 7.86 4.35
CA VAL A 75 32.33 9.31 4.59
C VAL A 75 32.45 9.59 6.09
N LEU A 76 31.64 8.98 6.95
CA LEU A 76 31.77 9.06 8.40
C LEU A 76 33.14 8.59 8.89
N PHE A 77 33.66 7.51 8.31
CA PHE A 77 34.98 6.98 8.66
C PHE A 77 36.10 7.94 8.27
N ILE A 78 36.03 8.58 7.10
CA ILE A 78 36.98 9.63 6.68
C ILE A 78 36.91 10.83 7.64
N PHE A 79 35.70 11.28 8.01
CA PHE A 79 35.54 12.36 8.98
C PHE A 79 36.10 12.01 10.35
N PHE A 80 35.88 10.77 10.82
CA PHE A 80 36.41 10.30 12.09
C PHE A 80 37.94 10.23 12.09
N THR A 81 38.52 9.64 11.05
CA THR A 81 39.98 9.54 10.91
C THR A 81 40.64 10.93 10.74
N GLY A 82 40.01 11.84 10.00
CA GLY A 82 40.44 13.24 9.89
C GLY A 82 40.38 13.98 11.23
N TYR A 83 39.34 13.77 12.02
CA TYR A 83 39.22 14.36 13.37
C TYR A 83 40.31 13.84 14.31
N VAL A 84 40.57 12.53 14.34
CA VAL A 84 41.66 11.92 15.14
C VAL A 84 43.04 12.42 14.71
N ALA A 85 43.23 12.68 13.41
CA ALA A 85 44.45 13.25 12.86
C ALA A 85 44.63 14.76 13.14
N GLY A 86 43.70 15.40 13.86
CA GLY A 86 43.79 16.81 14.25
C GLY A 86 43.31 17.79 13.18
N ALA A 87 42.51 17.35 12.20
CA ALA A 87 41.89 18.26 11.25
C ALA A 87 40.92 19.22 11.96
N ALA A 88 40.95 20.51 11.58
CA ALA A 88 40.07 21.51 12.16
C ALA A 88 38.59 21.18 11.86
N PRO A 89 37.68 21.28 12.86
CA PRO A 89 36.27 21.01 12.65
C PRO A 89 35.65 22.05 11.72
N PHE A 90 34.87 21.60 10.73
CA PHE A 90 34.10 22.48 9.84
C PHE A 90 32.78 22.91 10.51
N GLU A 91 32.34 24.15 10.29
CA GLU A 91 31.13 24.72 10.91
C GLU A 91 29.83 23.93 10.62
N HIS A 92 29.80 23.09 9.57
CA HIS A 92 28.63 22.30 9.19
C HIS A 92 28.82 20.78 9.35
N GLN A 93 29.92 20.36 9.98
CA GLN A 93 30.27 18.95 10.13
C GLN A 93 29.22 18.17 10.94
N THR A 94 28.70 18.77 12.02
CA THR A 94 27.68 18.14 12.88
C THR A 94 26.37 17.89 12.12
N ALA A 95 25.94 18.84 11.29
CA ALA A 95 24.73 18.70 10.48
C ALA A 95 24.88 17.62 9.41
N MET A 96 26.05 17.53 8.77
CA MET A 96 26.35 16.46 7.81
C MET A 96 26.35 15.07 8.47
N VAL A 97 27.00 14.91 9.63
CA VAL A 97 27.04 13.64 10.36
C VAL A 97 25.63 13.17 10.74
N ILE A 98 24.80 14.07 11.27
CA ILE A 98 23.39 13.77 11.58
C ILE A 98 22.64 13.36 10.31
N GLY A 99 22.86 14.08 9.20
CA GLY A 99 22.27 13.75 7.90
C GLY A 99 22.60 12.33 7.44
N TYR A 100 23.86 11.92 7.53
CA TYR A 100 24.29 10.57 7.14
C TYR A 100 23.72 9.48 8.05
N ILE A 101 23.63 9.72 9.36
CA ILE A 101 23.02 8.78 10.31
C ILE A 101 21.54 8.58 9.97
N VAL A 102 20.80 9.67 9.73
CA VAL A 102 19.39 9.62 9.31
C VAL A 102 19.24 8.87 7.98
N LEU A 103 20.16 9.08 7.03
CA LEU A 103 20.15 8.41 5.73
C LEU A 103 20.34 6.88 5.85
N ILE A 104 21.20 6.43 6.78
CA ILE A 104 21.41 5.01 7.08
C ILE A 104 20.12 4.38 7.63
N PHE A 105 19.50 5.01 8.64
CA PHE A 105 18.25 4.51 9.21
C PHE A 105 17.10 4.55 8.21
N LEU A 106 17.03 5.57 7.37
CA LEU A 106 16.02 5.67 6.32
C LEU A 106 16.20 4.55 5.29
N SER A 107 17.43 4.27 4.88
CA SER A 107 17.74 3.17 3.95
C SER A 107 17.36 1.81 4.53
N LEU A 108 17.63 1.60 5.84
CA LEU A 108 17.24 0.40 6.55
C LEU A 108 15.70 0.27 6.67
N ALA A 109 15.02 1.37 6.99
CA ALA A 109 13.57 1.44 7.09
C ALA A 109 12.87 1.18 5.75
N VAL A 110 13.43 1.68 4.64
CA VAL A 110 12.91 1.41 3.29
C VAL A 110 13.04 -0.06 2.95
N ASN A 111 14.18 -0.70 3.23
CA ASN A 111 14.35 -2.14 3.04
C ASN A 111 13.37 -2.95 3.91
N TRP A 112 13.21 -2.57 5.19
CA TRP A 112 12.28 -3.23 6.11
C TRP A 112 10.81 -3.09 5.69
N TRP A 113 10.42 -1.87 5.31
CA TRP A 113 9.08 -1.58 4.80
C TRP A 113 8.78 -2.41 3.56
N TYR A 114 9.77 -2.50 2.67
CA TYR A 114 9.67 -3.25 1.44
C TYR A 114 9.56 -4.77 1.67
N ASP A 115 10.35 -5.36 2.57
CA ASP A 115 10.22 -6.78 2.98
C ASP A 115 8.86 -7.05 3.67
N THR A 116 8.37 -6.12 4.50
CA THR A 116 7.05 -6.22 5.13
C THR A 116 5.92 -6.16 4.10
N LEU A 117 6.07 -5.33 3.05
CA LEU A 117 5.12 -5.22 1.97
C LEU A 117 5.08 -6.50 1.12
N LEU A 118 6.24 -7.10 0.85
CA LEU A 118 6.36 -8.40 0.18
C LEU A 118 5.69 -9.51 0.98
N LEU A 119 5.92 -9.57 2.30
CA LEU A 119 5.28 -10.54 3.20
C LEU A 119 3.76 -10.37 3.24
N ARG A 120 3.28 -9.14 3.27
CA ARG A 120 1.83 -8.85 3.32
C ARG A 120 1.12 -9.11 1.99
N LEU A 121 1.84 -9.00 0.88
CA LEU A 121 1.31 -9.28 -0.45
C LEU A 121 1.56 -10.72 -0.92
N ALA A 122 2.31 -11.52 -0.17
CA ALA A 122 2.57 -12.91 -0.53
C ALA A 122 1.23 -13.67 -0.60
N PRO A 123 0.83 -14.20 -1.78
CA PRO A 123 -0.31 -15.10 -1.86
C PRO A 123 0.01 -16.36 -1.06
N SER A 124 -0.99 -16.93 -0.37
CA SER A 124 -0.87 -18.05 0.59
C SER A 124 -0.16 -19.32 0.08
N ASN A 125 0.15 -19.38 -1.22
CA ASN A 125 0.83 -20.50 -1.87
C ASN A 125 2.33 -20.24 -2.16
N TYR A 126 2.86 -19.03 -1.90
CA TYR A 126 4.25 -18.66 -2.20
C TYR A 126 5.12 -18.39 -0.97
N ASP A 127 4.60 -18.59 0.25
CA ASP A 127 5.33 -18.38 1.50
C ASP A 127 6.59 -19.25 1.64
N PHE A 128 6.72 -20.35 0.90
CA PHE A 128 7.84 -21.30 1.06
C PHE A 128 8.95 -21.21 0.02
N MET A 129 8.77 -20.48 -1.09
CA MET A 129 9.74 -20.51 -2.20
C MET A 129 10.64 -19.27 -2.28
N LEU A 130 10.31 -18.21 -1.53
CA LEU A 130 11.08 -16.95 -1.47
C LEU A 130 12.07 -16.87 -0.29
N PHE A 131 12.01 -17.81 0.64
CA PHE A 131 12.90 -17.91 1.82
C PHE A 131 13.93 -19.05 1.72
N LYS A 132 14.16 -19.59 0.52
CA LYS A 132 15.17 -20.62 0.28
C LYS A 132 16.32 -20.09 -0.57
#